data_AF-A0A8T0YCP3-F1
#
_entry.id   AF-A0A8T0YCP3-F1
#
_cell.length_a   1.000
_cell.length_b   1.000
_cell.length_c   1.000
_cell.angle_alpha   90.00
_cell.angle_beta   90.00
_cell.angle_gamma   90.00
#
_symmetry.space_group_name_H-M   'P 1'
#
loop_
_entity.id
_entity.type
_entity.pdbx_description
1 polymer ?
#
loop_
_entity_poly.entity_id
_entity_poly.type
_entity_poly.pdbx_seq_one_letter_code
_entity_poly.pdbx_strand_id
1 'polypeptide(L)' 'MVHVDEKWFYEDVNKRSCLLFEDETALQRSRRSKNHVPKTMFLAVVMGPTQKREVGR' A
#
# COMPACT_ATOMS: atom_id res chain seq x y z
N MET A 1 -23.50 -1.13 -10.73
CA MET A 1 -22.18 -0.67 -11.21
C MET A 1 -21.14 -1.26 -10.28
N VAL A 2 -20.18 -2.00 -10.82
CA VAL A 2 -19.08 -2.63 -10.07
C VAL A 2 -17.81 -1.87 -10.42
N HIS A 3 -17.11 -1.37 -9.41
CA HIS A 3 -15.81 -0.72 -9.57
C HIS A 3 -14.72 -1.72 -9.16
N VAL A 4 -13.66 -1.79 -9.97
CA VAL A 4 -12.48 -2.61 -9.71
C VAL A 4 -11.28 -1.68 -9.64
N ASP A 5 -10.55 -1.73 -8.53
CA ASP A 5 -9.33 -0.94 -8.32
C ASP A 5 -8.13 -1.87 -8.14
N GLU A 6 -7.05 -1.58 -8.86
CA GLU A 6 -5.78 -2.28 -8.75
C GLU A 6 -4.75 -1.33 -8.13
N LYS A 7 -4.08 -1.79 -7.08
CA LYS A 7 -3.03 -1.02 -6.42
C LYS A 7 -1.84 -1.86 -6.01
N TRP A 8 -0.64 -1.34 -6.27
CA TRP A 8 0.63 -1.97 -5.87
C TRP A 8 1.18 -1.35 -4.59
N PHE A 9 1.46 -2.19 -3.60
CA PHE A 9 2.14 -1.83 -2.36
C PHE A 9 3.54 -2.40 -2.37
N TYR A 10 4.52 -1.57 -2.08
CA TYR A 10 5.91 -1.98 -1.97
C TYR A 10 6.18 -2.32 -0.51
N GLU A 11 6.84 -3.44 -0.26
CA GLU A 11 7.31 -3.77 1.08
C GLU A 11 8.26 -2.65 1.56
N ASP A 12 7.97 -2.04 2.71
CA ASP A 12 8.70 -0.87 3.15
C ASP A 12 10.11 -1.25 3.59
N VAL A 13 11.10 -0.97 2.75
CA VAL A 13 12.52 -1.13 3.08
C VAL A 13 13.09 0.16 3.69
N ASN A 14 12.28 1.21 3.81
CA ASN A 14 12.75 2.48 4.30
C ASN A 14 12.80 2.43 5.83
N LYS A 15 14.00 2.10 6.34
CA LYS A 15 14.34 2.29 7.74
C LYS A 15 14.03 3.74 8.10
N ARG A 16 13.01 3.92 8.93
CA ARG A 16 12.62 5.19 9.56
C ARG A 16 13.86 5.93 10.04
N SER A 17 13.81 7.26 10.07
CA SER A 17 14.83 8.06 10.76
C SER A 17 14.91 7.61 12.21
N CYS A 18 16.01 6.96 12.57
CA CYS A 18 16.33 6.54 13.92
C CYS A 18 17.19 7.62 14.59
N LEU A 19 16.87 7.93 15.85
CA LEU A 19 17.77 8.72 16.70
C LEU A 19 18.97 7.82 17.02
N LEU A 20 20.18 8.34 16.79
CA LEU A 20 21.44 7.66 17.06
C LEU A 20 22.13 8.44 18.19
N PHE A 21 22.55 7.75 19.25
CA PHE A 21 23.36 8.37 20.31
C PHE A 21 24.83 8.46 19.88
N GLU A 22 25.61 9.35 20.50
CA GLU A 22 27.00 9.64 20.10
C GLU A 22 27.92 8.41 20.15
N ASP A 23 27.61 7.45 21.02
CA ASP A 23 28.38 6.21 21.21
C ASP A 23 27.90 5.04 20.34
N GLU A 24 26.86 5.23 19.52
CA GLU A 24 26.27 4.17 18.70
C GLU A 24 26.74 4.25 17.25
N THR A 25 27.11 3.11 16.66
CA THR A 25 27.43 3.04 15.24
C THR A 25 26.16 3.12 14.39
N ALA A 26 26.18 4.02 13.39
CA ALA A 26 25.06 4.18 12.46
C ALA A 26 24.68 2.85 11.79
N LEU A 27 23.39 2.51 11.84
CA LEU A 27 22.89 1.27 11.26
C LEU A 27 23.11 1.29 9.74
N GLN A 28 23.81 0.28 9.20
CA GLN A 28 24.08 0.20 7.77
C GLN A 28 22.78 0.26 6.95
N ARG A 29 22.68 1.31 6.12
CA ARG A 29 21.50 1.57 5.29
C ARG A 29 21.58 0.72 4.04
N SER A 30 21.00 -0.48 4.08
CA SER A 30 20.76 -1.29 2.88
C SER A 30 19.57 -0.72 2.10
N ARG A 31 19.79 0.29 1.25
CA ARG A 31 18.74 0.76 0.32
C ARG A 31 18.64 -0.23 -0.83
N ARG A 32 17.57 -1.02 -0.87
CA ARG A 32 17.23 -1.83 -2.06
C ARG A 32 16.57 -0.91 -3.10
N SER A 33 16.92 -1.05 -4.38
CA SER A 33 16.23 -0.33 -5.44
C SER A 33 14.79 -0.82 -5.55
N LYS A 34 13.83 0.03 -5.96
CA LYS A 34 12.40 -0.33 -6.07
C LYS A 34 12.13 -1.55 -6.98
N ASN A 35 13.09 -1.94 -7.81
CA ASN A 35 13.01 -3.12 -8.67
C ASN A 35 13.30 -4.43 -7.93
N HIS A 36 14.00 -4.36 -6.79
CA HIS A 36 14.39 -5.51 -5.96
C HIS A 36 13.64 -5.53 -4.61
N VAL A 37 12.60 -4.72 -4.47
CA VAL A 37 11.71 -4.72 -3.31
C VAL A 37 10.48 -5.56 -3.66
N PRO A 38 10.10 -6.52 -2.82
CA PRO A 38 8.84 -7.26 -3.01
C PRO A 38 7.66 -6.31 -3.11
N LYS A 39 6.76 -6.58 -4.07
CA LYS A 39 5.57 -5.78 -4.32
C LYS A 39 4.35 -6.68 -4.16
N THR A 40 3.39 -6.23 -3.38
CA THR A 40 2.10 -6.90 -3.21
C THR A 40 1.03 -6.12 -3.97
N MET A 41 0.34 -6.78 -4.89
CA MET A 41 -0.82 -6.22 -5.57
C MET A 41 -2.06 -6.48 -4.71
N PHE A 42 -2.91 -5.46 -4.56
CA PHE A 42 -4.23 -5.59 -3.98
C PHE A 42 -5.27 -5.25 -5.04
N LEU A 43 -6.28 -6.12 -5.16
CA LEU A 43 -7.43 -5.96 -6.03
C LEU A 43 -8.66 -5.75 -5.15
N ALA A 44 -9.33 -4.61 -5.32
CA ALA A 44 -10.55 -4.29 -4.59
C ALA A 44 -11.73 -4.23 -5.54
N VAL A 45 -12.81 -4.93 -5.19
CA VAL A 45 -14.09 -4.91 -5.91
C VAL A 45 -15.11 -4.20 -5.03
N VAL A 46 -15.61 -3.07 -5.50
CA VAL A 46 -16.62 -2.27 -4.80
C VAL A 46 -17.90 -2.30 -5.60
N MET A 47 -18.97 -2.80 -4.99
CA MET A 47 -20.31 -2.74 -5.58
C MET A 47 -21.01 -1.47 -5.09
N GLY A 48 -21.41 -0.61 -6.02
CA GLY A 48 -22.26 0.54 -5.70
C GLY A 48 -23.68 0.09 -5.30
N PRO A 49 -24.43 0.93 -4.56
CA PRO A 49 -25.78 0.58 -4.13
C PRO A 49 -26.66 0.27 -5.35
N THR A 50 -27.34 -0.88 -5.29
CA THR A 50 -28.44 -1.17 -6.21
C THR A 50 -29.60 -0.29 -5.80
N GLN A 51 -29.78 0.86 -6.44
CA GLN A 51 -31.05 1.59 -6.35
C GLN A 51 -32.15 0.66 -6.85
N LYS A 52 -32.93 0.07 -5.93
CA LYS A 52 -34.23 -0.47 -6.29
C LYS A 52 -35.08 0.76 -6.61
N ARG A 53 -35.23 1.07 -7.90
CA ARG A 53 -36.34 1.91 -8.32
C ARG A 53 -37.61 1.15 -7.97
N GLU A 54 -38.21 1.46 -6.83
CA GLU A 54 -39.61 1.13 -6.60
C GLU A 54 -40.41 1.93 -7.63
N VAL A 55 -40.71 1.28 -8.75
CA VAL A 55 -41.75 1.75 -9.68
C VAL A 55 -43.08 1.35 -9.03
N GLY A 56 -43.63 2.27 -8.24
CA GLY A 56 -44.89 2.11 -7.54
C GLY A 56 -45.91 3.15 -7.98
N ARG A 57 -46.74 2.72 -8.94
CA ARG A 57 -48.12 3.12 -9.30
C ARG A 57 -48.53 4.59 -9.30
#